data_AF-Q24ZE6-F1
#
_entry.id   AF-Q24ZE6-F1
#
_cell.length_a   1.000
_cell.length_b   1.000
_cell.length_c   1.000
_cell.angle_alpha   90.00
_cell.angle_beta   90.00
_cell.angle_gamma   90.00
#
_symmetry.space_group_name_H-M   'P 1'
#
loop_
_entity.id
_entity.type
_entity.pdbx_description
1 polymer ?
#
loop_
_entity_poly.entity_id
_entity_poly.type
_entity_poly.pdbx_seq_one_letter_code
_entity_poly.pdbx_strand_id
1 'polypeptide(L)'
;MAKLSEYETMEEDTFRIHLYTNIVKSAFDMILSYIDIIEKADDPLNLKILRLDTPIWELFQNRPIIEVIQEINSLLEQLNTELLSTEAKVEEKSEKNANAEASAWKLKLAIGNQYSKQIEYMMARLSHNNASRYIIEFFKGLHEILNLNYSLILLDEISGVSDKAQTEAFRLLRLIRASTETKEGRNFLYFMGSVYPPQKTSYPSRALGYDFDFIPGEDCSMEYLEMDVLHEEYEVFFRFITEKRLIALHPESKGDILWLFDDEKTFLLAAFAANGLPRRYFEIVKIAYNIASKKYSSSEKVEKIDYASISSAIQTLVDSQTLNESQLTNKDFNYLEKILIPRLTSRNLGAETRNESRDDASKLPVHLFLSISRQDRNKLANLIYRGVIHNLSRTRKSRSTNTDGEIKGIMMMLDLAVAFNYRVFNVQNAVNYFQNDLRDNAKRGYLYYSDISLPE
;
A
#
# COMPACT_ATOMS: atom_id res chain seq x y z
N MET A 1 1.54 -13.32 -5.71
CA MET A 1 1.22 -12.19 -4.81
C MET A 1 0.36 -12.76 -3.71
N ALA A 2 0.81 -12.70 -2.45
CA ALA A 2 0.05 -13.25 -1.32
C ALA A 2 -0.76 -12.12 -0.65
N LYS A 3 -2.08 -12.30 -0.52
CA LYS A 3 -2.96 -11.36 0.20
C LYS A 3 -3.04 -11.75 1.67
N LEU A 4 -2.74 -10.81 2.56
CA LEU A 4 -2.68 -11.04 4.01
C LEU A 4 -4.03 -10.79 4.72
N SER A 5 -4.92 -10.02 4.10
CA SER A 5 -6.19 -9.54 4.68
C SER A 5 -7.20 -10.65 5.01
N GLU A 6 -7.04 -11.86 4.45
CA GLU A 6 -7.99 -12.96 4.61
C GLU A 6 -7.84 -13.70 5.98
N TYR A 7 -6.84 -13.33 6.79
CA TYR A 7 -6.41 -14.11 7.97
C TYR A 7 -6.19 -13.25 9.23
N GLU A 8 -6.83 -12.08 9.31
CA GLU A 8 -6.64 -11.08 10.38
C GLU A 8 -6.88 -11.59 11.81
N THR A 9 -7.71 -12.62 11.99
CA THR A 9 -8.18 -13.11 13.29
C THR A 9 -7.44 -14.35 13.81
N MET A 10 -6.46 -14.87 13.07
CA MET A 10 -5.82 -16.15 13.38
C MET A 10 -4.71 -16.02 14.43
N GLU A 11 -4.49 -17.07 15.24
CA GLU A 11 -3.34 -17.16 16.15
C GLU A 11 -2.00 -17.20 15.38
N GLU A 12 -0.90 -16.79 16.03
CA GLU A 12 0.43 -16.59 15.42
C GLU A 12 0.93 -17.79 14.61
N ASP A 13 0.83 -18.99 15.15
CA ASP A 13 1.31 -20.20 14.49
C ASP A 13 0.44 -20.57 13.29
N THR A 14 -0.88 -20.34 13.36
CA THR A 14 -1.83 -20.57 12.26
C THR A 14 -1.61 -19.56 11.12
N PHE A 15 -1.47 -18.28 11.45
CA PHE A 15 -1.14 -17.24 10.48
C PHE A 15 0.17 -17.54 9.76
N ARG A 16 1.20 -17.96 10.49
CA ARG A 16 2.50 -18.34 9.95
C ARG A 16 2.36 -19.47 8.91
N ILE A 17 1.60 -20.52 9.24
CA ILE A 17 1.35 -21.63 8.32
C ILE A 17 0.64 -21.13 7.06
N HIS A 18 -0.39 -20.30 7.20
CA HIS A 18 -1.13 -19.75 6.05
C HIS A 18 -0.26 -18.84 5.18
N LEU A 19 0.54 -17.95 5.77
CA LEU A 19 1.46 -17.08 5.05
C LEU A 19 2.41 -17.90 4.17
N TYR A 20 3.08 -18.88 4.75
CA TYR A 20 4.04 -19.71 4.04
C TYR A 20 3.38 -20.61 3.00
N THR A 21 2.23 -21.20 3.31
CA THR A 21 1.44 -21.99 2.36
C THR A 21 1.04 -21.14 1.15
N ASN A 22 0.59 -19.90 1.37
CA ASN A 22 0.19 -19.00 0.30
C ASN A 22 1.37 -18.52 -0.56
N ILE A 23 2.56 -18.34 0.03
CA ILE A 23 3.79 -18.03 -0.71
C ILE A 23 4.17 -19.21 -1.62
N VAL A 24 4.18 -20.44 -1.08
CA VAL A 24 4.51 -21.65 -1.84
C VAL A 24 3.49 -21.88 -2.96
N LYS A 25 2.19 -21.77 -2.65
CA LYS A 25 1.11 -21.89 -3.64
C LYS A 25 1.25 -20.84 -4.76
N SER A 26 1.47 -19.58 -4.39
CA SER A 26 1.70 -18.50 -5.36
C SER A 26 2.89 -18.78 -6.29
N ALA A 27 3.96 -19.38 -5.77
CA ALA A 27 5.13 -19.73 -6.57
C ALA A 27 4.79 -20.82 -7.60
N PHE A 28 4.07 -21.87 -7.19
CA PHE A 28 3.65 -22.94 -8.11
C PHE A 28 2.65 -22.47 -9.16
N ASP A 29 1.64 -21.67 -8.77
CA ASP A 29 0.69 -21.09 -9.71
C ASP A 29 1.39 -20.22 -10.76
N MET A 30 2.43 -19.49 -10.36
CA MET A 30 3.25 -18.71 -11.29
C MET A 30 4.04 -19.61 -12.24
N ILE A 31 4.65 -20.71 -11.76
CA ILE A 31 5.36 -21.65 -12.64
C ILE A 31 4.40 -22.27 -13.67
N LEU A 32 3.22 -22.72 -13.23
CA LEU A 32 2.20 -23.30 -14.11
C LEU A 32 1.72 -22.30 -15.17
N SER A 33 1.53 -21.04 -14.78
CA SER A 33 1.07 -19.98 -15.70
C SER A 33 2.06 -19.68 -16.83
N TYR A 34 3.34 -20.02 -16.65
CA TYR A 34 4.42 -19.74 -17.60
C TYR A 34 5.06 -21.04 -18.15
N ILE A 35 4.38 -22.18 -18.00
CA ILE A 35 4.97 -23.49 -18.31
C ILE A 35 5.37 -23.64 -19.78
N ASP A 36 4.56 -23.13 -20.70
CA ASP A 36 4.84 -23.15 -22.14
C ASP A 36 6.11 -22.39 -22.52
N ILE A 37 6.49 -21.37 -21.74
CA ILE A 37 7.70 -20.58 -21.96
C ILE A 37 8.91 -21.33 -21.39
N ILE A 38 8.74 -21.96 -20.23
CA ILE A 38 9.77 -22.77 -19.57
C ILE A 38 10.13 -23.99 -20.43
N GLU A 39 9.14 -24.68 -21.00
CA GLU A 39 9.35 -25.86 -21.87
C GLU A 39 10.02 -25.52 -23.20
N LYS A 40 9.89 -24.28 -23.68
CA LYS A 40 10.45 -23.83 -24.97
C LYS A 40 11.84 -23.21 -24.84
N ALA A 41 12.38 -23.09 -23.63
CA ALA A 41 13.74 -22.60 -23.42
C ALA A 41 14.79 -23.63 -23.91
N ASP A 42 15.94 -23.15 -24.41
CA ASP A 42 17.00 -23.95 -25.07
C ASP A 42 17.59 -25.12 -24.24
N ASP A 43 17.25 -25.23 -22.96
CA ASP A 43 17.54 -26.39 -22.10
C ASP A 43 16.24 -26.77 -21.35
N PRO A 44 15.34 -27.52 -21.98
CA PRO A 44 14.04 -27.82 -21.42
C PRO A 44 14.23 -28.82 -20.29
N LEU A 45 14.38 -28.30 -19.08
CA LEU A 45 14.20 -29.06 -17.86
C LEU A 45 15.12 -30.30 -17.78
N ASN A 46 16.44 -30.12 -17.90
CA ASN A 46 17.38 -30.90 -17.09
C ASN A 46 17.22 -30.54 -15.60
N LEU A 47 15.98 -30.62 -15.12
CA LEU A 47 15.62 -30.61 -13.72
C LEU A 47 16.18 -31.87 -13.12
N LYS A 48 17.49 -31.86 -12.88
CA LYS A 48 18.03 -32.64 -11.82
C LYS A 48 17.28 -32.17 -10.60
N ILE A 49 16.39 -33.03 -10.10
CA ILE A 49 16.03 -32.99 -8.69
C ILE A 49 17.36 -33.23 -7.99
N LEU A 50 18.08 -32.13 -7.75
CA LEU A 50 19.22 -32.12 -6.88
C LEU A 50 18.68 -32.66 -5.57
N ARG A 51 19.49 -33.50 -4.90
CA ARG A 51 19.21 -33.91 -3.53
C ARG A 51 19.27 -32.65 -2.67
N LEU A 52 18.17 -31.93 -2.66
CA LEU A 52 17.93 -30.82 -1.77
C LEU A 52 17.48 -31.46 -0.47
N ASP A 53 18.06 -31.04 0.65
CA ASP A 53 17.66 -31.43 2.00
C ASP A 53 16.29 -30.79 2.36
N THR A 54 15.37 -30.75 1.39
CA THR A 54 13.99 -30.30 1.52
C THR A 54 13.08 -31.49 1.20
N PRO A 55 12.30 -31.99 2.18
CA PRO A 55 11.46 -33.18 2.05
C PRO A 55 10.38 -33.11 0.96
N ILE A 56 9.96 -31.90 0.55
CA ILE A 56 9.07 -31.69 -0.62
C ILE A 56 9.79 -31.93 -1.95
N TRP A 57 11.09 -32.17 -1.95
CA TRP A 57 11.82 -32.57 -3.15
C TRP A 57 12.33 -34.02 -3.03
N GLU A 58 12.40 -34.59 -1.82
CA GLU A 58 12.83 -35.98 -1.57
C GLU A 58 11.88 -37.05 -2.14
N LEU A 59 10.58 -36.76 -2.25
CA LEU A 59 9.58 -37.71 -2.77
C LEU A 59 9.58 -37.86 -4.30
N PHE A 60 10.44 -37.13 -5.02
CA PHE A 60 10.19 -36.81 -6.43
C PHE A 60 11.24 -37.32 -7.41
N GLN A 61 12.22 -38.11 -6.95
CA GLN A 61 13.27 -38.67 -7.80
C GLN A 61 12.68 -39.38 -9.04
N ASN A 62 13.05 -38.93 -10.24
CA ASN A 62 12.71 -39.50 -11.56
C ASN A 62 11.28 -39.26 -12.11
N ARG A 63 10.57 -38.21 -11.68
CA ARG A 63 9.25 -37.83 -12.25
C ARG A 63 9.28 -36.48 -12.98
N PRO A 64 8.42 -36.25 -14.01
CA PRO A 64 8.29 -34.95 -14.66
C PRO A 64 7.82 -33.87 -13.67
N ILE A 65 8.44 -32.69 -13.68
CA ILE A 65 8.12 -31.60 -12.74
C ILE A 65 6.66 -31.16 -12.77
N ILE A 66 5.99 -31.32 -13.91
CA ILE A 66 4.61 -30.87 -14.10
C ILE A 66 3.67 -31.69 -13.22
N GLU A 67 3.86 -33.02 -13.22
CA GLU A 67 3.12 -33.91 -12.33
C GLU A 67 3.38 -33.57 -10.87
N VAL A 68 4.64 -33.23 -10.55
CA VAL A 68 5.06 -32.87 -9.19
C VAL A 68 4.41 -31.56 -8.74
N ILE A 69 4.41 -30.53 -9.58
CA ILE A 69 3.79 -29.24 -9.27
C ILE A 69 2.27 -29.41 -9.07
N GLN A 70 1.61 -30.19 -9.92
CA GLN A 70 0.18 -30.46 -9.80
C GLN A 70 -0.17 -31.22 -8.50
N GLU A 71 0.64 -32.21 -8.13
CA GLU A 71 0.46 -32.98 -6.89
C GLU A 71 0.69 -32.10 -5.65
N ILE A 72 1.71 -31.23 -5.67
CA ILE A 72 1.96 -30.28 -4.57
C ILE A 72 0.84 -29.23 -4.49
N ASN A 73 0.33 -28.72 -5.60
CA ASN A 73 -0.81 -27.80 -5.58
C ASN A 73 -2.05 -28.46 -4.98
N SER A 74 -2.33 -29.73 -5.32
CA SER A 74 -3.43 -30.48 -4.70
C SER A 74 -3.23 -30.67 -3.18
N LEU A 75 -1.99 -30.93 -2.74
CA LEU A 75 -1.64 -31.06 -1.33
C LEU A 75 -1.82 -29.74 -0.56
N LEU A 76 -1.39 -28.61 -1.16
CA LEU A 76 -1.54 -27.28 -0.57
C LEU A 76 -3.01 -26.85 -0.49
N GLU A 77 -3.84 -27.23 -1.47
CA GLU A 77 -5.28 -26.98 -1.44
C GLU A 77 -5.99 -27.79 -0.36
N GLN A 78 -5.63 -29.06 -0.20
CA GLN A 78 -6.13 -29.89 0.90
C GLN A 78 -5.71 -29.32 2.25
N LEU A 79 -4.44 -28.94 2.40
CA LEU A 79 -3.92 -28.31 3.61
C LEU A 79 -4.68 -27.02 3.97
N ASN A 80 -4.86 -26.10 3.01
CA ASN A 80 -5.60 -24.85 3.23
C ASN A 80 -7.07 -25.13 3.62
N THR A 81 -7.70 -26.12 2.99
CA THR A 81 -9.08 -26.51 3.31
C THR A 81 -9.19 -27.09 4.72
N GLU A 82 -8.24 -27.94 5.12
CA GLU A 82 -8.20 -28.53 6.46
C GLU A 82 -7.97 -27.48 7.55
N LEU A 83 -7.03 -26.56 7.35
CA LEU A 83 -6.75 -25.46 8.29
C LEU A 83 -8.00 -24.59 8.52
N LEU A 84 -8.69 -24.18 7.45
CA LEU A 84 -9.92 -23.37 7.53
C LEU A 84 -11.10 -24.13 8.16
N SER A 85 -11.22 -25.45 7.89
CA SER A 85 -12.29 -26.28 8.45
C SER A 85 -12.16 -26.52 9.96
N THR A 86 -10.95 -26.32 10.50
CA THR A 86 -10.65 -26.53 11.92
C THR A 86 -11.10 -25.33 12.75
N GLU A 87 -10.94 -24.11 12.24
CA GLU A 87 -11.40 -22.87 12.90
C GLU A 87 -12.92 -22.83 13.10
N ALA A 88 -13.69 -23.31 12.12
CA ALA A 88 -15.14 -23.43 12.22
C ALA A 88 -15.63 -24.34 13.36
N LYS A 89 -14.75 -25.19 13.93
CA LYS A 89 -15.05 -26.06 15.08
C LYS A 89 -14.50 -25.52 16.41
N VAL A 90 -13.53 -24.61 16.37
CA VAL A 90 -12.91 -24.03 17.57
C VAL A 90 -13.80 -22.94 18.16
N GLU A 91 -14.60 -22.23 17.35
CA GLU A 91 -15.58 -21.25 17.85
C GLU A 91 -16.68 -21.87 18.74
N GLU A 92 -16.94 -23.18 18.66
CA GLU A 92 -17.96 -23.84 19.50
C GLU A 92 -17.45 -24.36 20.85
N LYS A 93 -16.13 -24.35 21.14
CA LYS A 93 -15.60 -24.94 22.38
C LYS A 93 -14.42 -24.15 22.97
N SER A 94 -14.74 -23.00 23.54
CA SER A 94 -13.87 -22.32 24.50
C SER A 94 -13.99 -22.99 25.88
N GLU A 95 -12.97 -23.75 26.27
CA GLU A 95 -12.22 -23.65 27.54
C GLU A 95 -11.59 -25.00 27.94
N LYS A 96 -10.27 -24.97 28.10
CA LYS A 96 -9.34 -25.94 28.74
C LYS A 96 -8.68 -26.99 27.84
N ASN A 97 -7.33 -26.88 27.83
CA ASN A 97 -6.30 -27.85 27.44
C ASN A 97 -5.71 -27.76 26.02
N ALA A 98 -5.05 -26.63 25.74
CA ALA A 98 -4.21 -26.42 24.54
C ALA A 98 -3.08 -27.47 24.35
N ASN A 99 -2.63 -28.16 25.41
CA ASN A 99 -1.58 -29.18 25.29
C ASN A 99 -2.10 -30.61 24.99
N ALA A 100 -3.41 -30.87 25.14
CA ALA A 100 -4.01 -32.17 24.85
C ALA A 100 -4.58 -32.25 23.42
N GLU A 101 -4.91 -31.11 22.82
CA GLU A 101 -5.51 -31.03 21.48
C GLU A 101 -4.50 -31.25 20.36
N ALA A 102 -3.26 -30.78 20.49
CA ALA A 102 -2.18 -31.09 19.54
C ALA A 102 -1.88 -32.60 19.46
N SER A 103 -2.07 -33.34 20.56
CA SER A 103 -1.92 -34.80 20.60
C SER A 103 -3.15 -35.57 20.08
N ALA A 104 -4.37 -35.03 20.28
CA ALA A 104 -5.60 -35.62 19.74
C ALA A 104 -5.75 -35.39 18.22
N TRP A 105 -5.19 -34.28 17.72
CA TRP A 105 -5.09 -33.95 16.29
C TRP A 105 -4.18 -34.91 15.53
N LYS A 106 -2.98 -35.20 16.06
CA LYS A 106 -2.06 -36.25 15.55
C LYS A 106 -2.74 -37.63 15.45
N LEU A 107 -3.65 -37.93 16.37
CA LEU A 107 -4.31 -39.25 16.41
C LEU A 107 -5.45 -39.40 15.38
N LYS A 108 -6.09 -38.29 14.96
CA LYS A 108 -7.19 -38.33 13.97
C LYS A 108 -6.70 -38.40 12.51
N LEU A 109 -5.52 -37.85 12.22
CA LEU A 109 -4.87 -37.94 10.90
C LEU A 109 -4.12 -39.25 10.66
N ALA A 110 -3.84 -40.03 11.72
CA ALA A 110 -3.12 -41.30 11.65
C ALA A 110 -3.89 -42.43 10.91
N ILE A 111 -5.13 -42.19 10.47
CA ILE A 111 -6.00 -43.20 9.83
C ILE A 111 -6.29 -42.79 8.38
N GLY A 112 -5.34 -42.97 7.47
CA GLY A 112 -5.61 -43.09 6.02
C GLY A 112 -4.57 -42.48 5.05
N ASN A 113 -4.05 -43.29 4.11
CA ASN A 113 -3.25 -42.94 2.92
C ASN A 113 -1.92 -42.14 3.09
N GLN A 114 -0.97 -42.38 2.18
CA GLN A 114 0.37 -41.75 2.15
C GLN A 114 0.32 -40.21 2.14
N TYR A 115 -0.75 -39.62 1.60
CA TYR A 115 -1.01 -38.19 1.54
C TYR A 115 -1.26 -37.55 2.92
N SER A 116 -1.99 -38.20 3.84
CA SER A 116 -2.26 -37.63 5.18
C SER A 116 -0.99 -37.48 6.01
N LYS A 117 -0.06 -38.43 5.90
CA LYS A 117 1.25 -38.39 6.55
C LYS A 117 2.12 -37.25 6.01
N GLN A 118 1.99 -36.91 4.72
CA GLN A 118 2.70 -35.80 4.11
C GLN A 118 2.11 -34.45 4.54
N ILE A 119 0.78 -34.35 4.64
CA ILE A 119 0.11 -33.18 5.19
C ILE A 119 0.49 -33.00 6.67
N GLU A 120 0.49 -34.07 7.47
CA GLU A 120 0.95 -34.05 8.87
C GLU A 120 2.40 -33.59 8.99
N TYR A 121 3.28 -34.03 8.09
CA TYR A 121 4.68 -33.61 8.03
C TYR A 121 4.83 -32.12 7.66
N MET A 122 4.11 -31.66 6.64
CA MET A 122 4.11 -30.25 6.23
C MET A 122 3.58 -29.36 7.34
N MET A 123 2.47 -29.74 7.97
CA MET A 123 1.91 -29.02 9.11
C MET A 123 2.88 -28.94 10.28
N ALA A 124 3.53 -30.06 10.67
CA ALA A 124 4.49 -30.07 11.78
C ALA A 124 5.75 -29.22 11.52
N ARG A 125 6.12 -28.97 10.26
CA ARG A 125 7.26 -28.12 9.88
C ARG A 125 6.88 -26.67 9.68
N LEU A 126 5.68 -26.41 9.16
CA LEU A 126 5.12 -25.07 8.96
C LEU A 126 4.62 -24.45 10.27
N SER A 127 4.24 -25.26 11.26
CA SER A 127 3.73 -24.82 12.57
C SER A 127 4.80 -24.44 13.60
N HIS A 128 6.09 -24.63 13.31
CA HIS A 128 7.19 -24.41 14.24
C HIS A 128 8.19 -23.34 13.76
N ASN A 129 9.06 -22.88 14.67
CA ASN A 129 10.16 -21.91 14.47
C ASN A 129 11.12 -22.16 13.28
N ASN A 130 10.94 -23.24 12.50
CA ASN A 130 11.73 -23.59 11.32
C ASN A 130 11.01 -23.31 9.98
N ALA A 131 9.76 -22.84 10.00
CA ALA A 131 8.95 -22.67 8.79
C ALA A 131 9.54 -21.64 7.81
N SER A 132 10.23 -20.63 8.32
CA SER A 132 11.01 -19.68 7.53
C SER A 132 12.25 -20.29 6.87
N ARG A 133 12.96 -21.21 7.56
CA ARG A 133 14.05 -21.99 6.96
C ARG A 133 13.53 -22.89 5.85
N TYR A 134 12.34 -23.47 6.04
CA TYR A 134 11.67 -24.24 5.00
C TYR A 134 11.39 -23.38 3.76
N ILE A 135 10.92 -22.13 3.90
CA ILE A 135 10.74 -21.21 2.76
C ILE A 135 12.07 -20.93 2.04
N ILE A 136 13.16 -20.70 2.78
CA ILE A 136 14.48 -20.45 2.18
C ILE A 136 14.95 -21.66 1.37
N GLU A 137 14.88 -22.87 1.94
CA GLU A 137 15.28 -24.11 1.24
C GLU A 137 14.35 -24.41 0.05
N PHE A 138 13.06 -24.09 0.16
CA PHE A 138 12.12 -24.19 -0.95
C PHE A 138 12.54 -23.30 -2.14
N PHE A 139 12.81 -22.02 -1.90
CA PHE A 139 13.24 -21.10 -2.96
C PHE A 139 14.65 -21.38 -3.47
N LYS A 140 15.54 -21.89 -2.63
CA LYS A 140 16.85 -22.39 -3.06
C LYS A 140 16.68 -23.56 -4.03
N GLY A 141 15.78 -24.49 -3.69
CA GLY A 141 15.42 -25.58 -4.58
C GLY A 141 14.86 -25.09 -5.92
N LEU A 142 13.93 -24.14 -5.89
CA LEU A 142 13.40 -23.53 -7.11
C LEU A 142 14.48 -22.82 -7.94
N HIS A 143 15.38 -22.09 -7.30
CA HIS A 143 16.50 -21.40 -7.97
C HIS A 143 17.38 -22.40 -8.73
N GLU A 144 17.74 -23.53 -8.10
CA GLU A 144 18.59 -24.54 -8.70
C GLU A 144 17.86 -25.34 -9.80
N ILE A 145 16.60 -25.71 -9.55
CA ILE A 145 15.74 -26.48 -10.47
C ILE A 145 15.49 -25.66 -11.74
N LEU A 146 15.00 -24.43 -11.60
CA LEU A 146 14.60 -23.59 -12.74
C LEU A 146 15.76 -22.74 -13.28
N ASN A 147 16.96 -22.85 -12.72
CA ASN A 147 18.13 -22.05 -13.07
C ASN A 147 17.82 -20.53 -13.11
N LEU A 148 17.08 -20.04 -12.12
CA LEU A 148 16.67 -18.63 -12.05
C LEU A 148 17.85 -17.74 -11.67
N ASN A 149 17.92 -16.51 -12.15
CA ASN A 149 18.89 -15.55 -11.60
C ASN A 149 18.55 -15.18 -10.14
N TYR A 150 17.26 -14.97 -9.86
CA TYR A 150 16.72 -14.73 -8.53
C TYR A 150 15.20 -14.90 -8.53
N SER A 151 14.60 -14.98 -7.34
CA SER A 151 13.16 -14.90 -7.11
C SER A 151 12.82 -13.64 -6.32
N LEU A 152 11.62 -13.07 -6.55
CA LEU A 152 11.14 -11.89 -5.82
C LEU A 152 9.80 -12.21 -5.14
N ILE A 153 9.77 -12.13 -3.82
CA ILE A 153 8.54 -12.26 -3.02
C ILE A 153 7.89 -10.89 -2.87
N LEU A 154 6.61 -10.80 -3.25
CA LEU A 154 5.79 -9.61 -3.07
C LEU A 154 4.74 -9.88 -1.99
N LEU A 155 4.85 -9.18 -0.86
CA LEU A 155 3.87 -9.18 0.23
C LEU A 155 3.10 -7.86 0.21
N ASP A 156 1.78 -7.94 0.08
CA ASP A 156 0.92 -6.76 0.03
C ASP A 156 0.18 -6.55 1.35
N GLU A 157 -0.01 -5.29 1.73
CA GLU A 157 -0.77 -4.82 2.89
C GLU A 157 -0.33 -5.42 4.23
N ILE A 158 0.99 -5.46 4.50
CA ILE A 158 1.53 -5.99 5.76
C ILE A 158 0.93 -5.26 6.97
N SER A 159 0.77 -3.93 6.89
CA SER A 159 0.15 -3.14 7.97
C SER A 159 -1.35 -3.41 8.16
N GLY A 160 -1.97 -4.18 7.27
CA GLY A 160 -3.38 -4.58 7.36
C GLY A 160 -3.62 -5.50 8.55
N VAL A 161 -2.72 -6.45 8.78
CA VAL A 161 -2.90 -7.53 9.76
C VAL A 161 -2.54 -7.14 11.20
N SER A 162 -2.86 -8.03 12.15
CA SER A 162 -2.55 -7.85 13.59
C SER A 162 -1.05 -7.67 13.85
N ASP A 163 -0.67 -6.97 14.93
CA ASP A 163 0.75 -6.74 15.28
C ASP A 163 1.57 -8.03 15.38
N LYS A 164 0.92 -9.10 15.85
CA LYS A 164 1.47 -10.45 15.92
C LYS A 164 1.74 -11.03 14.53
N ALA A 165 0.78 -10.92 13.61
CA ALA A 165 0.93 -11.33 12.22
C ALA A 165 1.98 -10.49 11.46
N GLN A 166 2.03 -9.18 11.72
CA GLN A 166 3.08 -8.29 11.20
C GLN A 166 4.47 -8.75 11.65
N THR A 167 4.61 -9.13 12.93
CA THR A 167 5.86 -9.65 13.48
C THR A 167 6.35 -10.87 12.71
N GLU A 168 5.45 -11.80 12.37
CA GLU A 168 5.79 -12.98 11.59
C GLU A 168 6.16 -12.65 10.13
N ALA A 169 5.48 -11.69 9.51
CA ALA A 169 5.87 -11.18 8.20
C ALA A 169 7.30 -10.61 8.23
N PHE A 170 7.61 -9.73 9.20
CA PHE A 170 8.95 -9.16 9.34
C PHE A 170 10.02 -10.19 9.72
N ARG A 171 9.66 -11.24 10.47
CA ARG A 171 10.53 -12.38 10.78
C ARG A 171 10.96 -13.08 9.50
N LEU A 172 10.02 -13.36 8.59
CA LEU A 172 10.31 -13.93 7.27
C LEU A 172 11.25 -13.02 6.48
N LEU A 173 10.93 -11.72 6.37
CA LEU A 173 11.73 -10.77 5.58
C LEU A 173 13.18 -10.68 6.07
N ARG A 174 13.37 -10.66 7.40
CA ARG A 174 14.71 -10.66 8.01
C ARG A 174 15.50 -11.94 7.68
N LEU A 175 14.83 -13.08 7.65
CA LEU A 175 15.47 -14.37 7.37
C LEU A 175 15.88 -14.50 5.90
N ILE A 176 15.03 -14.02 4.98
CA ILE A 176 15.37 -13.90 3.56
C ILE A 176 16.64 -13.05 3.38
N ARG A 177 16.71 -11.89 4.04
CA ARG A 177 17.90 -11.03 4.00
C ARG A 177 19.17 -11.77 4.46
N ALA A 178 19.07 -12.57 5.53
CA ALA A 178 20.24 -13.15 6.19
C ALA A 178 20.76 -14.47 5.56
N SER A 179 19.96 -15.16 4.74
CA SER A 179 20.19 -16.59 4.45
C SER A 179 20.08 -16.95 2.96
N THR A 180 20.24 -15.98 2.04
CA THR A 180 19.96 -16.18 0.61
C THR A 180 21.17 -15.97 -0.30
N GLU A 181 22.36 -15.77 0.27
CA GLU A 181 23.59 -15.59 -0.49
C GLU A 181 24.08 -16.93 -1.08
N THR A 182 24.29 -16.95 -2.39
CA THR A 182 24.88 -18.09 -3.11
C THR A 182 26.40 -18.13 -2.92
N LYS A 183 27.05 -19.23 -3.31
CA LYS A 183 28.53 -19.36 -3.27
C LYS A 183 29.26 -18.30 -4.09
N GLU A 184 28.56 -17.65 -5.02
CA GLU A 184 29.08 -16.60 -5.90
C GLU A 184 28.86 -15.18 -5.33
N GLY A 185 28.31 -15.06 -4.12
CA GLY A 185 28.08 -13.78 -3.45
C GLY A 185 26.84 -13.01 -3.95
N ARG A 186 25.91 -13.70 -4.63
CA ARG A 186 24.64 -13.11 -5.11
C ARG A 186 23.46 -13.71 -4.37
N ASN A 187 22.45 -12.90 -4.06
CA ASN A 187 21.22 -13.40 -3.43
C ASN A 187 20.30 -14.05 -4.47
N PHE A 188 19.80 -15.25 -4.18
CA PHE A 188 18.84 -15.93 -5.04
C PHE A 188 17.37 -15.54 -4.74
N LEU A 189 17.13 -14.79 -3.66
CA LEU A 189 15.79 -14.42 -3.21
C LEU A 189 15.78 -13.00 -2.66
N TYR A 190 14.84 -12.20 -3.15
CA TYR A 190 14.57 -10.82 -2.73
C TYR A 190 13.13 -10.68 -2.26
N PHE A 191 12.81 -9.58 -1.58
CA PHE A 191 11.45 -9.27 -1.18
C PHE A 191 11.09 -7.81 -1.44
N MET A 192 9.79 -7.55 -1.64
CA MET A 192 9.17 -6.23 -1.48
C MET A 192 7.91 -6.41 -0.65
N GLY A 193 7.75 -5.57 0.36
CA GLY A 193 6.57 -5.52 1.21
C GLY A 193 5.91 -4.17 1.09
N SER A 194 4.60 -4.12 0.83
CA SER A 194 3.85 -2.88 0.96
C SER A 194 3.39 -2.72 2.42
N VAL A 195 3.72 -1.57 2.99
CA VAL A 195 3.30 -1.17 4.34
C VAL A 195 2.55 0.14 4.23
N TYR A 196 1.25 0.08 4.42
CA TYR A 196 0.43 1.27 4.48
C TYR A 196 -0.72 1.09 5.48
N PRO A 197 -0.89 2.04 6.41
CA PRO A 197 -0.09 3.23 6.64
C PRO A 197 1.12 2.98 7.58
N PRO A 198 2.21 3.77 7.48
CA PRO A 198 3.42 3.58 8.29
C PRO A 198 3.18 3.57 9.81
N GLN A 199 2.17 4.29 10.30
CA GLN A 199 1.84 4.43 11.72
C GLN A 199 1.17 3.18 12.30
N LYS A 200 0.50 2.36 11.47
CA LYS A 200 -0.06 1.06 11.88
C LYS A 200 0.97 -0.07 11.78
N THR A 201 2.13 0.23 11.21
CA THR A 201 3.17 -0.77 11.00
C THR A 201 3.99 -0.93 12.27
N SER A 202 3.88 -2.09 12.91
CA SER A 202 4.67 -2.44 14.09
C SER A 202 5.93 -3.17 13.65
N TYR A 203 7.07 -2.46 13.65
CA TYR A 203 8.37 -3.07 13.38
C TYR A 203 8.89 -3.74 14.66
N PRO A 204 9.20 -5.05 14.64
CA PRO A 204 9.73 -5.75 15.81
C PRO A 204 11.01 -5.11 16.33
N SER A 205 11.10 -4.93 17.65
CA SER A 205 12.30 -4.41 18.31
C SER A 205 12.52 -5.07 19.67
N ARG A 206 13.76 -5.48 19.95
CA ARG A 206 14.16 -6.03 21.25
C ARG A 206 13.93 -5.05 22.39
N ALA A 207 14.02 -3.75 22.13
CA ALA A 207 13.71 -2.72 23.11
C ALA A 207 12.23 -2.72 23.54
N LEU A 208 11.34 -3.22 22.69
CA LEU A 208 9.90 -3.36 22.95
C LEU A 208 9.51 -4.79 23.40
N GLY A 209 10.50 -5.66 23.66
CA GLY A 209 10.28 -7.02 24.16
C GLY A 209 10.16 -8.12 23.09
N TYR A 210 10.41 -7.81 21.81
CA TYR A 210 10.47 -8.82 20.75
C TYR A 210 11.80 -9.59 20.79
N ASP A 211 11.85 -10.78 20.19
CA ASP A 211 13.04 -11.63 20.13
C ASP A 211 14.08 -11.15 19.09
N PHE A 212 13.67 -10.28 18.17
CA PHE A 212 14.49 -9.78 17.08
C PHE A 212 14.15 -8.32 16.73
N ASP A 213 15.14 -7.60 16.18
CA ASP A 213 14.97 -6.25 15.61
C ASP A 213 14.71 -6.28 14.09
N PHE A 214 13.76 -5.49 13.59
CA PHE A 214 13.65 -5.18 12.16
C PHE A 214 13.77 -3.67 11.99
N ILE A 215 14.84 -3.21 11.35
CA ILE A 215 15.19 -1.79 11.25
C ILE A 215 15.06 -1.35 9.79
N PRO A 216 14.00 -0.60 9.43
CA PRO A 216 13.89 0.02 8.11
C PRO A 216 15.10 0.91 7.83
N GLY A 217 15.71 0.78 6.65
CA GLY A 217 16.96 1.44 6.26
C GLY A 217 18.21 0.57 6.47
N GLU A 218 18.17 -0.43 7.36
CA GLU A 218 19.24 -1.41 7.53
C GLU A 218 18.85 -2.79 6.98
N ASP A 219 17.63 -3.26 7.30
CA ASP A 219 17.11 -4.54 6.84
C ASP A 219 16.43 -4.46 5.47
N CYS A 220 15.93 -3.28 5.09
CA CYS A 220 15.32 -3.01 3.79
C CYS A 220 15.47 -1.55 3.38
N SER A 221 15.41 -1.27 2.09
CA SER A 221 15.18 0.08 1.58
C SER A 221 13.68 0.38 1.59
N MET A 222 13.32 1.60 1.99
CA MET A 222 11.92 2.04 2.05
C MET A 222 11.67 3.05 0.94
N GLU A 223 10.75 2.74 0.03
CA GLU A 223 10.31 3.65 -1.01
C GLU A 223 8.83 4.00 -0.82
N TYR A 224 8.48 5.27 -1.04
CA TYR A 224 7.11 5.75 -0.97
C TYR A 224 6.56 5.90 -2.38
N LEU A 225 5.49 5.17 -2.69
CA LEU A 225 4.83 5.18 -3.99
C LEU A 225 3.66 6.18 -3.99
N GLU A 226 3.97 7.47 -3.86
CA GLU A 226 3.02 8.57 -4.03
C GLU A 226 3.65 9.61 -4.96
N MET A 227 2.92 10.04 -5.99
CA MET A 227 3.42 11.08 -6.88
C MET A 227 3.32 12.42 -6.15
N ASP A 228 4.46 13.02 -5.80
CA ASP A 228 4.49 14.33 -5.15
C ASP A 228 3.78 15.35 -6.04
N VAL A 229 2.75 16.01 -5.49
CA VAL A 229 1.98 17.06 -6.20
C VAL A 229 2.85 18.21 -6.68
N LEU A 230 4.01 18.39 -6.06
CA LEU A 230 4.99 19.41 -6.38
C LEU A 230 5.93 18.98 -7.52
N HIS A 231 5.88 17.72 -7.96
CA HIS A 231 6.70 17.20 -9.05
C HIS A 231 6.27 17.80 -10.40
N GLU A 232 7.25 18.05 -11.27
CA GLU A 232 7.01 18.69 -12.58
C GLU A 232 6.23 17.76 -13.53
N GLU A 233 6.40 16.44 -13.37
CA GLU A 233 5.70 15.44 -14.18
C GLU A 233 4.31 15.05 -13.64
N TYR A 234 3.83 15.68 -12.55
CA TYR A 234 2.57 15.29 -11.89
C TYR A 234 1.38 15.27 -12.87
N GLU A 235 1.19 16.37 -13.61
CA GLU A 235 0.08 16.51 -14.56
C GLU A 235 0.24 15.55 -15.75
N VAL A 236 1.48 15.35 -16.20
CA VAL A 236 1.82 14.43 -17.30
C VAL A 236 1.52 12.99 -16.91
N PHE A 237 1.82 12.60 -15.67
CA PHE A 237 1.54 11.26 -15.15
C PHE A 237 0.03 10.97 -15.14
N PHE A 238 -0.79 11.86 -14.57
CA PHE A 238 -2.25 11.67 -14.53
C PHE A 238 -2.88 11.71 -15.93
N ARG A 239 -2.30 12.51 -16.84
CA ARG A 239 -2.71 12.53 -18.23
C ARG A 239 -2.39 11.19 -18.88
N PHE A 240 -1.15 10.72 -18.79
CA PHE A 240 -0.70 9.46 -19.36
C PHE A 240 -1.57 8.27 -18.94
N ILE A 241 -1.86 8.11 -17.64
CA ILE A 241 -2.70 7.00 -17.17
C ILE A 241 -4.14 7.10 -17.69
N THR A 242 -4.64 8.33 -17.92
CA THR A 242 -5.98 8.58 -18.48
C THR A 242 -5.99 8.24 -19.98
N GLU A 243 -5.01 8.74 -20.73
CA GLU A 243 -4.86 8.48 -22.16
C GLU A 243 -4.74 6.98 -22.44
N LYS A 244 -3.91 6.25 -21.66
CA LYS A 244 -3.76 4.80 -21.80
C LYS A 244 -5.06 4.05 -21.53
N ARG A 245 -5.81 4.47 -20.51
CA ARG A 245 -7.10 3.86 -20.18
C ARG A 245 -8.16 4.16 -21.25
N LEU A 246 -8.18 5.37 -21.78
CA LEU A 246 -9.06 5.77 -22.88
C LEU A 246 -8.74 4.99 -24.15
N ILE A 247 -7.47 4.85 -24.54
CA ILE A 247 -7.08 4.04 -25.70
C ILE A 247 -7.54 2.58 -25.55
N ALA A 248 -7.42 2.02 -24.34
CA ALA A 248 -7.80 0.64 -24.08
C ALA A 248 -9.32 0.40 -24.11
N LEU A 249 -10.12 1.36 -23.65
CA LEU A 249 -11.59 1.22 -23.54
C LEU A 249 -12.35 1.83 -24.72
N HIS A 250 -11.81 2.91 -25.27
CA HIS A 250 -12.38 3.75 -26.35
C HIS A 250 -11.28 4.12 -27.35
N PRO A 251 -10.80 3.19 -28.20
CA PRO A 251 -9.71 3.44 -29.15
C PRO A 251 -9.95 4.64 -30.07
N GLU A 252 -11.22 4.95 -30.38
CA GLU A 252 -11.66 6.10 -31.17
C GLU A 252 -11.29 7.45 -30.54
N SER A 253 -11.13 7.50 -29.21
CA SER A 253 -10.66 8.70 -28.51
C SER A 253 -9.24 9.09 -28.90
N LYS A 254 -8.43 8.15 -29.42
CA LYS A 254 -6.98 8.28 -29.62
C LYS A 254 -6.24 8.70 -28.34
N GLY A 255 -6.85 8.46 -27.18
CA GLY A 255 -6.35 8.89 -25.88
C GLY A 255 -6.69 10.33 -25.49
N ASP A 256 -7.37 11.11 -26.32
CA ASP A 256 -7.70 12.50 -25.97
C ASP A 256 -8.53 12.57 -24.69
N ILE A 257 -7.99 13.20 -23.65
CA ILE A 257 -8.66 13.37 -22.36
C ILE A 257 -9.98 14.16 -22.50
N LEU A 258 -10.09 15.01 -23.53
CA LEU A 258 -11.31 15.75 -23.81
C LEU A 258 -12.42 14.86 -24.35
N TRP A 259 -12.15 13.59 -24.62
CA TRP A 259 -13.21 12.61 -24.85
C TRP A 259 -14.00 12.33 -23.56
N LEU A 260 -13.34 12.43 -22.40
CA LEU A 260 -13.91 12.17 -21.08
C LEU A 260 -14.31 13.44 -20.33
N PHE A 261 -13.54 14.52 -20.45
CA PHE A 261 -13.73 15.78 -19.71
C PHE A 261 -14.17 16.92 -20.64
N ASP A 262 -14.99 17.83 -20.12
CA ASP A 262 -15.41 19.03 -20.87
C ASP A 262 -14.24 19.93 -21.24
N ASP A 263 -13.28 20.08 -20.33
CA ASP A 263 -12.09 20.88 -20.52
C ASP A 263 -10.90 20.37 -19.70
N GLU A 264 -9.73 20.95 -19.98
CA GLU A 264 -8.48 20.61 -19.29
C GLU A 264 -8.51 21.00 -17.79
N LYS A 265 -9.22 22.06 -17.42
CA LYS A 265 -9.33 22.48 -16.00
C LYS A 265 -10.06 21.43 -15.17
N THR A 266 -11.07 20.79 -15.74
CA THR A 266 -11.84 19.73 -15.10
C THR A 266 -10.99 18.50 -14.85
N PHE A 267 -10.18 18.09 -15.83
CA PHE A 267 -9.17 17.05 -15.67
C PHE A 267 -8.16 17.41 -14.57
N LEU A 268 -7.59 18.62 -14.61
CA LEU A 268 -6.58 19.06 -13.66
C LEU A 268 -7.13 19.13 -12.23
N LEU A 269 -8.37 19.59 -12.04
CA LEU A 269 -9.01 19.58 -10.73
C LEU A 269 -9.07 18.16 -10.16
N ALA A 270 -9.47 17.18 -10.96
CA ALA A 270 -9.52 15.78 -10.56
C ALA A 270 -8.12 15.24 -10.21
N ALA A 271 -7.12 15.54 -11.05
CA ALA A 271 -5.74 15.13 -10.84
C ALA A 271 -5.16 15.72 -9.55
N PHE A 272 -5.31 17.03 -9.29
CA PHE A 272 -4.80 17.66 -8.08
C PHE A 272 -5.55 17.22 -6.82
N ALA A 273 -6.88 17.06 -6.89
CA ALA A 273 -7.67 16.56 -5.76
C ALA A 273 -7.33 15.10 -5.40
N ALA A 274 -6.76 14.33 -6.32
CA ALA A 274 -6.25 12.99 -6.05
C ALA A 274 -4.98 12.99 -5.18
N ASN A 275 -4.27 14.12 -5.10
CA ASN A 275 -3.08 14.35 -4.29
C ASN A 275 -2.07 13.20 -4.39
N GLY A 276 -1.64 12.88 -5.61
CA GLY A 276 -0.61 11.87 -5.87
C GLY A 276 -1.08 10.42 -5.93
N LEU A 277 -2.36 10.14 -5.63
CA LEU A 277 -2.90 8.78 -5.54
C LEU A 277 -3.73 8.39 -6.78
N PRO A 278 -3.23 7.48 -7.66
CA PRO A 278 -3.96 7.05 -8.86
C PRO A 278 -5.34 6.44 -8.57
N ARG A 279 -5.45 5.67 -7.48
CA ARG A 279 -6.71 5.06 -7.05
C ARG A 279 -7.75 6.14 -6.74
N ARG A 280 -7.37 7.16 -5.97
CA ARG A 280 -8.25 8.28 -5.62
C ARG A 280 -8.69 9.05 -6.85
N TYR A 281 -7.78 9.29 -7.80
CA TYR A 281 -8.12 9.91 -9.08
C TYR A 281 -9.23 9.16 -9.82
N PHE A 282 -9.07 7.84 -10.01
CA PHE A 282 -10.10 7.05 -10.69
C PHE A 282 -11.41 6.98 -9.91
N GLU A 283 -11.37 7.02 -8.58
CA GLU A 283 -12.57 7.11 -7.75
C GLU A 283 -13.31 8.44 -7.93
N ILE A 284 -12.59 9.58 -7.92
CA ILE A 284 -13.16 10.91 -8.22
C ILE A 284 -13.81 10.90 -9.60
N VAL A 285 -13.08 10.42 -10.62
CA VAL A 285 -13.58 10.35 -12.01
C VAL A 285 -14.81 9.46 -12.11
N LYS A 286 -14.83 8.30 -11.45
CA LYS A 286 -15.98 7.38 -11.43
C LYS A 286 -17.21 8.02 -10.77
N ILE A 287 -17.04 8.67 -9.62
CA ILE A 287 -18.14 9.34 -8.92
C ILE A 287 -18.67 10.50 -9.78
N ALA A 288 -17.78 11.29 -10.37
CA ALA A 288 -18.16 12.40 -11.23
C ALA A 288 -18.88 11.95 -12.49
N TYR A 289 -18.43 10.86 -13.12
CA TYR A 289 -19.13 10.24 -14.25
C TYR A 289 -20.56 9.82 -13.88
N ASN A 290 -20.74 9.21 -12.71
CA ASN A 290 -22.06 8.81 -12.23
C ASN A 290 -22.98 10.03 -11.97
N ILE A 291 -22.42 11.13 -11.45
CA ILE A 291 -23.15 12.39 -11.23
C ILE A 291 -23.55 13.00 -12.58
N ALA A 292 -22.61 13.13 -13.51
CA ALA A 292 -22.86 13.65 -14.86
C ALA A 292 -23.92 12.80 -15.58
N SER A 293 -23.77 11.48 -15.56
CA SER A 293 -24.72 10.55 -16.20
C SER A 293 -26.14 10.67 -15.66
N LYS A 294 -26.31 10.89 -14.34
CA LYS A 294 -27.63 11.12 -13.74
C LYS A 294 -28.24 12.47 -14.14
N LYS A 295 -27.41 13.52 -14.18
CA LYS A 295 -27.85 14.87 -14.58
C LYS A 295 -28.37 14.89 -16.02
N TYR A 296 -27.82 14.03 -16.88
CA TYR A 296 -28.13 13.96 -18.30
C TYR A 296 -28.83 12.67 -18.71
N SER A 297 -29.54 12.01 -17.80
CA SER A 297 -30.20 10.71 -18.06
C SER A 297 -31.23 10.75 -19.20
N SER A 298 -31.64 11.95 -19.64
CA SER A 298 -32.56 12.20 -20.76
C SER A 298 -31.86 12.69 -22.04
N SER A 299 -30.53 12.85 -22.05
CA SER A 299 -29.77 13.25 -23.24
C SER A 299 -29.43 12.02 -24.08
N GLU A 300 -29.59 12.10 -25.40
CA GLU A 300 -29.13 11.06 -26.35
C GLU A 300 -27.60 11.11 -26.58
N LYS A 301 -26.91 12.15 -26.08
CA LYS A 301 -25.47 12.31 -26.23
C LYS A 301 -24.72 11.73 -25.03
N VAL A 302 -23.56 11.14 -25.31
CA VAL A 302 -22.55 10.82 -24.29
C VAL A 302 -22.00 12.15 -23.77
N GLU A 303 -22.51 12.60 -22.63
CA GLU A 303 -22.08 13.86 -22.02
C GLU A 303 -20.79 13.62 -21.21
N LYS A 304 -19.84 14.53 -21.40
CA LYS A 304 -18.54 14.51 -20.75
C LYS A 304 -18.67 14.94 -19.29
N ILE A 305 -17.62 14.70 -18.52
CA ILE A 305 -17.56 15.10 -17.11
C ILE A 305 -17.29 16.60 -17.04
N ASP A 306 -18.23 17.34 -16.41
CA ASP A 306 -18.14 18.79 -16.18
C ASP A 306 -17.44 19.12 -14.83
N TYR A 307 -16.97 20.37 -14.70
CA TYR A 307 -16.29 20.86 -13.48
C TYR A 307 -17.15 20.70 -12.22
N ALA A 308 -18.46 20.90 -12.36
CA ALA A 308 -19.41 20.76 -11.26
C ALA A 308 -19.50 19.31 -10.76
N SER A 309 -19.51 18.33 -11.67
CA SER A 309 -19.53 16.91 -11.33
C SER A 309 -18.25 16.48 -10.63
N ILE A 310 -17.08 16.95 -11.05
CA ILE A 310 -15.82 16.73 -10.32
C ILE A 310 -15.85 17.38 -8.95
N SER A 311 -16.34 18.63 -8.86
CA SER A 311 -16.46 19.33 -7.58
C SER A 311 -17.33 18.56 -6.59
N SER A 312 -18.52 18.09 -7.02
CA SER A 312 -19.40 17.28 -6.18
C SER A 312 -18.82 15.89 -5.86
N ALA A 313 -18.05 15.30 -6.77
CA ALA A 313 -17.35 14.04 -6.52
C ALA A 313 -16.27 14.20 -5.44
N ILE A 314 -15.52 15.30 -5.46
CA ILE A 314 -14.55 15.64 -4.42
C ILE A 314 -15.22 15.74 -3.06
N GLN A 315 -16.34 16.47 -2.96
CA GLN A 315 -17.10 16.59 -1.70
C GLN A 315 -17.56 15.22 -1.20
N THR A 316 -18.19 14.42 -2.08
CA THR A 316 -18.65 13.07 -1.76
C THR A 316 -17.51 12.19 -1.23
N LEU A 317 -16.34 12.22 -1.88
CA LEU A 317 -15.19 11.43 -1.47
C LEU A 317 -14.62 11.91 -0.13
N VAL A 318 -14.49 13.22 0.06
CA VAL A 318 -13.97 13.79 1.30
C VAL A 318 -14.86 13.41 2.48
N ASP A 319 -16.17 13.61 2.36
CA ASP A 319 -17.11 13.35 3.45
C ASP A 319 -17.24 11.85 3.77
N SER A 320 -17.22 10.98 2.75
CA SER A 320 -17.42 9.53 2.95
C SER A 320 -16.16 8.75 3.32
N GLN A 321 -14.99 9.15 2.80
CA GLN A 321 -13.75 8.39 2.95
C GLN A 321 -12.71 9.11 3.81
N THR A 322 -12.51 10.41 3.58
CA THR A 322 -11.39 11.16 4.18
C THR A 322 -11.73 11.67 5.58
N LEU A 323 -12.96 12.17 5.77
CA LEU A 323 -13.48 12.76 7.01
C LEU A 323 -14.54 11.87 7.67
N ASN A 324 -14.40 10.56 7.53
CA ASN A 324 -15.39 9.62 8.05
C ASN A 324 -15.42 9.64 9.60
N GLU A 325 -16.59 9.95 10.18
CA GLU A 325 -16.80 10.04 11.64
C GLU A 325 -16.54 8.73 12.39
N SER A 326 -16.65 7.57 11.72
CA SER A 326 -16.31 6.28 12.35
C SER A 326 -14.81 6.10 12.59
N GLN A 327 -13.98 6.98 12.01
CA GLN A 327 -12.54 6.82 11.89
C GLN A 327 -11.74 8.01 12.45
N LEU A 328 -12.39 9.14 12.70
CA LEU A 328 -11.82 10.35 13.28
C LEU A 328 -12.55 10.68 14.58
N THR A 329 -11.79 11.15 15.57
CA THR A 329 -12.35 11.54 16.87
C THR A 329 -12.87 12.98 16.83
N ASN A 330 -13.74 13.34 17.79
CA ASN A 330 -14.15 14.74 17.99
C ASN A 330 -12.95 15.68 18.20
N LYS A 331 -11.85 15.17 18.75
CA LYS A 331 -10.61 15.93 18.94
C LYS A 331 -9.93 16.21 17.59
N ASP A 332 -9.92 15.25 16.68
CA ASP A 332 -9.41 15.40 15.32
C ASP A 332 -10.21 16.46 14.55
N PHE A 333 -11.55 16.39 14.58
CA PHE A 333 -12.40 17.41 13.97
C PHE A 333 -12.21 18.79 14.59
N ASN A 334 -12.03 18.88 15.92
CA ASN A 334 -11.74 20.15 16.58
C ASN A 334 -10.44 20.78 16.07
N TYR A 335 -9.37 19.99 15.94
CA TYR A 335 -8.11 20.47 15.37
C TYR A 335 -8.26 20.91 13.91
N LEU A 336 -8.97 20.14 13.10
CA LEU A 336 -9.20 20.48 11.69
C LEU A 336 -10.07 21.74 11.56
N GLU A 337 -11.30 21.70 12.06
CA GLU A 337 -12.35 22.68 11.75
C GLU A 337 -12.26 23.95 12.57
N LYS A 338 -11.72 23.90 13.80
CA LYS A 338 -11.64 25.08 14.67
C LYS A 338 -10.26 25.74 14.68
N ILE A 339 -9.23 25.05 14.22
CA ILE A 339 -7.84 25.56 14.25
C ILE A 339 -7.24 25.65 12.86
N LEU A 340 -7.11 24.53 12.16
CA LEU A 340 -6.38 24.47 10.88
C LEU A 340 -7.12 25.22 9.77
N ILE A 341 -8.38 24.86 9.52
CA ILE A 341 -9.19 25.46 8.46
C ILE A 341 -9.35 26.98 8.66
N PRO A 342 -9.80 27.50 9.82
CA PRO A 342 -10.01 28.94 9.98
C PRO A 342 -8.71 29.75 9.83
N ARG A 343 -7.59 29.20 10.29
CA ARG A 343 -6.29 29.88 10.23
C ARG A 343 -5.78 29.96 8.79
N LEU A 344 -5.93 28.89 8.01
CA LEU A 344 -5.60 28.90 6.58
C LEU A 344 -6.54 29.82 5.80
N THR A 345 -7.86 29.71 6.00
CA THR A 345 -8.86 30.55 5.33
C THR A 345 -8.63 32.03 5.60
N SER A 346 -8.39 32.42 6.86
CA SER A 346 -8.11 33.82 7.21
C SER A 346 -6.86 34.36 6.51
N ARG A 347 -5.80 33.56 6.42
CA ARG A 347 -4.58 33.94 5.69
C ARG A 347 -4.83 34.07 4.19
N ASN A 348 -5.57 33.14 3.59
CA ASN A 348 -5.89 33.17 2.16
C ASN A 348 -6.78 34.37 1.80
N LEU A 349 -7.81 34.67 2.60
CA LEU A 349 -8.62 35.86 2.40
C LEU A 349 -7.76 37.14 2.47
N GLY A 350 -6.85 37.22 3.45
CA GLY A 350 -5.92 38.35 3.55
C GLY A 350 -4.95 38.45 2.36
N ALA A 351 -4.54 37.31 1.79
CA ALA A 351 -3.70 37.27 0.59
C ALA A 351 -4.50 37.70 -0.66
N GLU A 352 -5.71 37.19 -0.83
CA GLU A 352 -6.62 37.54 -1.93
C GLU A 352 -6.90 39.05 -1.96
N THR A 353 -7.30 39.65 -0.83
CA THR A 353 -7.52 41.11 -0.74
C THR A 353 -6.27 41.92 -1.10
N ARG A 354 -5.08 41.46 -0.69
CA ARG A 354 -3.82 42.15 -1.05
C ARG A 354 -3.48 41.99 -2.52
N ASN A 355 -3.82 40.85 -3.12
CA ASN A 355 -3.54 40.53 -4.51
C ASN A 355 -4.38 41.34 -5.51
N GLU A 356 -5.52 41.88 -5.10
CA GLU A 356 -6.36 42.76 -5.93
C GLU A 356 -5.60 44.02 -6.41
N SER A 357 -4.63 44.48 -5.62
CA SER A 357 -3.84 45.69 -5.88
C SER A 357 -2.43 45.42 -6.40
N ARG A 358 -2.09 44.15 -6.65
CA ARG A 358 -0.73 43.71 -6.97
C ARG A 358 -0.63 43.24 -8.41
N ASP A 359 0.50 43.57 -9.04
CA ASP A 359 0.88 42.98 -10.33
C ASP A 359 1.10 41.47 -10.17
N ASP A 360 0.84 40.70 -11.24
CA ASP A 360 0.89 39.23 -11.23
C ASP A 360 2.18 38.66 -10.65
N ALA A 361 3.33 39.27 -10.97
CA ALA A 361 4.64 38.85 -10.47
C ALA A 361 4.83 39.00 -8.95
N SER A 362 3.98 39.81 -8.30
CA SER A 362 4.05 40.17 -6.88
C SER A 362 2.90 39.60 -6.04
N LYS A 363 1.98 38.84 -6.67
CA LYS A 363 0.88 38.18 -6.00
C LYS A 363 1.39 37.19 -4.95
N LEU A 364 0.72 37.18 -3.81
CA LEU A 364 0.93 36.23 -2.73
C LEU A 364 0.31 34.88 -3.13
N PRO A 365 1.04 33.77 -2.99
CA PRO A 365 0.51 32.45 -3.29
C PRO A 365 -0.52 32.01 -2.24
N VAL A 366 -1.36 31.04 -2.61
CA VAL A 366 -2.26 30.37 -1.66
C VAL A 366 -1.47 29.70 -0.52
N HIS A 367 -1.95 29.87 0.70
CA HIS A 367 -1.44 29.24 1.90
C HIS A 367 -2.15 27.89 2.12
N LEU A 368 -1.43 26.81 1.85
CA LEU A 368 -1.84 25.43 2.14
C LEU A 368 -0.84 24.67 3.02
N PHE A 369 0.33 25.26 3.26
CA PHE A 369 1.40 24.69 4.04
C PHE A 369 1.32 25.11 5.52
N LEU A 370 1.66 24.16 6.38
CA LEU A 370 1.61 24.28 7.83
C LEU A 370 3.00 23.98 8.41
N SER A 371 3.38 24.71 9.45
CA SER A 371 4.53 24.39 10.30
C SER A 371 4.01 24.04 11.69
N ILE A 372 4.37 22.87 12.21
CA ILE A 372 3.94 22.41 13.53
C ILE A 372 5.12 21.98 14.40
N SER A 373 4.98 22.07 15.71
CA SER A 373 5.98 21.53 16.63
C SER A 373 6.05 19.99 16.55
N ARG A 374 7.20 19.40 16.92
CA ARG A 374 7.33 17.93 17.00
C ARG A 374 6.37 17.31 18.01
N GLN A 375 6.05 18.03 19.08
CA GLN A 375 5.12 17.59 20.11
C GLN A 375 3.68 17.56 19.58
N ASP A 376 3.28 18.58 18.82
CA ASP A 376 1.94 18.67 18.24
C ASP A 376 1.73 17.69 17.08
N ARG A 377 2.80 17.20 16.45
CA ARG A 377 2.72 16.19 15.38
C ARG A 377 1.93 14.95 15.80
N ASN A 378 2.14 14.47 17.02
CA ASN A 378 1.47 13.27 17.51
C ASN A 378 -0.03 13.50 17.69
N LYS A 379 -0.45 14.74 17.97
CA LYS A 379 -1.88 15.11 18.08
C LYS A 379 -2.61 15.05 16.74
N LEU A 380 -1.88 15.15 15.62
CA LEU A 380 -2.43 15.05 14.26
C LEU A 380 -2.27 13.66 13.64
N ALA A 381 -1.86 12.65 14.42
CA ALA A 381 -1.54 11.33 13.89
C ALA A 381 -2.71 10.71 13.09
N ASN A 382 -3.94 10.81 13.60
CA ASN A 382 -5.13 10.29 12.91
C ASN A 382 -5.46 11.07 11.63
N LEU A 383 -5.33 12.40 11.66
CA LEU A 383 -5.55 13.25 10.47
C LEU A 383 -4.49 12.97 9.38
N ILE A 384 -3.24 12.76 9.78
CA ILE A 384 -2.17 12.34 8.85
C ILE A 384 -2.45 10.94 8.31
N TYR A 385 -2.84 10.01 9.18
CA TYR A 385 -3.18 8.63 8.82
C TYR A 385 -4.29 8.57 7.76
N ARG A 386 -5.31 9.42 7.88
CA ARG A 386 -6.44 9.47 6.94
C ARG A 386 -6.16 10.26 5.66
N GLY A 387 -4.95 10.79 5.51
CA GLY A 387 -4.59 11.61 4.35
C GLY A 387 -5.30 12.97 4.33
N VAL A 388 -5.76 13.46 5.49
CA VAL A 388 -6.27 14.83 5.66
C VAL A 388 -5.11 15.83 5.64
N ILE A 389 -3.96 15.43 6.17
CA ILE A 389 -2.74 16.24 6.27
C ILE A 389 -1.55 15.42 5.76
N HIS A 390 -0.80 16.01 4.84
CA HIS A 390 0.37 15.40 4.21
C HIS A 390 1.65 15.89 4.85
N ASN A 391 2.53 14.97 5.22
CA ASN A 391 3.79 15.31 5.86
C ASN A 391 4.89 15.57 4.82
N LEU A 392 5.21 16.84 4.59
CA LEU A 392 6.19 17.28 3.60
C LEU A 392 7.63 17.39 4.13
N SER A 393 7.85 17.11 5.42
CA SER A 393 9.21 17.13 6.01
C SER A 393 10.18 16.14 5.38
N ARG A 394 9.70 15.25 4.49
CA ARG A 394 10.49 14.26 3.75
C ARG A 394 10.83 14.69 2.32
N THR A 395 10.12 15.65 1.72
CA THR A 395 10.21 15.95 0.28
C THR A 395 11.18 17.07 -0.11
N ARG A 396 11.81 17.78 0.84
CA ARG A 396 13.04 18.59 0.67
C ARG A 396 13.39 19.25 2.00
N LYS A 397 14.67 19.33 2.37
CA LYS A 397 15.11 20.21 3.48
C LYS A 397 14.82 21.66 3.09
N SER A 398 14.05 22.38 3.90
CA SER A 398 13.86 23.83 3.73
C SER A 398 15.23 24.51 3.74
N ARG A 399 15.55 25.26 2.69
CA ARG A 399 16.80 26.03 2.57
C ARG A 399 16.70 27.44 3.17
N SER A 400 15.63 27.80 3.88
CA SER A 400 15.60 29.11 4.54
C SER A 400 16.19 29.00 5.95
N THR A 401 17.48 29.30 6.09
CA THR A 401 17.98 29.90 7.31
C THR A 401 17.30 31.26 7.42
N ASN A 402 16.24 31.37 8.22
CA ASN A 402 15.90 32.69 8.75
C ASN A 402 17.12 33.14 9.55
N THR A 403 17.53 34.40 9.35
CA THR A 403 18.66 35.05 10.03
C THR A 403 18.54 35.05 11.55
N ASP A 404 17.37 34.66 12.11
CA ASP A 404 17.06 34.66 13.54
C ASP A 404 17.07 33.28 14.21
N GLY A 405 17.57 32.23 13.56
CA GLY A 405 17.87 30.95 14.24
C GLY A 405 16.65 30.14 14.71
N GLU A 406 15.42 30.51 14.35
CA GLU A 406 14.23 29.73 14.67
C GLU A 406 14.23 28.38 13.93
N ILE A 407 14.20 27.30 14.70
CA ILE A 407 14.01 25.95 14.20
C ILE A 407 12.57 25.87 13.65
N LYS A 408 12.43 25.97 12.32
CA LYS A 408 11.15 25.70 11.64
C LYS A 408 10.62 24.32 12.08
N GLY A 409 9.33 24.28 12.40
CA GLY A 409 8.62 23.06 12.75
C GLY A 409 8.58 22.03 11.62
N ILE A 410 7.90 20.92 11.85
CA ILE A 410 7.64 19.92 10.80
C ILE A 410 6.71 20.55 9.76
N MET A 411 7.18 20.59 8.50
CA MET A 411 6.37 21.07 7.38
C MET A 411 5.32 20.04 6.98
N MET A 412 4.08 20.51 6.84
CA MET A 412 2.93 19.73 6.42
C MET A 412 2.10 20.51 5.39
N MET A 413 1.16 19.84 4.74
CA MET A 413 0.22 20.44 3.80
C MET A 413 -1.18 19.87 4.05
N LEU A 414 -2.19 20.72 4.03
CA LEU A 414 -3.58 20.27 4.02
C LEU A 414 -3.87 19.58 2.68
N ASP A 415 -4.54 18.44 2.72
CA ASP A 415 -4.97 17.73 1.52
C ASP A 415 -5.77 18.62 0.57
N LEU A 416 -5.45 18.58 -0.73
CA LEU A 416 -6.04 19.53 -1.69
C LEU A 416 -7.54 19.36 -1.86
N ALA A 417 -8.05 18.12 -1.80
CA ALA A 417 -9.48 17.86 -1.85
C ALA A 417 -10.17 18.32 -0.56
N VAL A 418 -9.56 18.13 0.61
CA VAL A 418 -10.07 18.67 1.89
C VAL A 418 -10.10 20.20 1.87
N ALA A 419 -9.00 20.83 1.43
CA ALA A 419 -8.91 22.29 1.31
C ALA A 419 -9.96 22.85 0.34
N PHE A 420 -10.21 22.15 -0.76
CA PHE A 420 -11.27 22.47 -1.71
C PHE A 420 -12.66 22.31 -1.08
N ASN A 421 -12.93 21.20 -0.37
CA ASN A 421 -14.21 20.92 0.27
C ASN A 421 -14.59 22.02 1.29
N TYR A 422 -13.64 22.37 2.17
CA TYR A 422 -13.82 23.42 3.18
C TYR A 422 -13.67 24.85 2.63
N ARG A 423 -13.43 25.02 1.32
CA ARG A 423 -13.26 26.33 0.67
C ARG A 423 -12.20 27.19 1.35
N VAL A 424 -11.05 26.59 1.65
CA VAL A 424 -9.90 27.26 2.28
C VAL A 424 -9.35 28.40 1.40
N PHE A 425 -9.66 28.38 0.11
CA PHE A 425 -9.36 29.39 -0.90
C PHE A 425 -10.54 29.51 -1.88
N ASN A 426 -10.51 30.50 -2.78
CA ASN A 426 -11.51 30.59 -3.85
C ASN A 426 -11.45 29.38 -4.80
N VAL A 427 -12.45 28.49 -4.67
CA VAL A 427 -12.55 27.23 -5.43
C VAL A 427 -12.69 27.40 -6.94
N GLN A 428 -13.09 28.57 -7.43
CA GLN A 428 -13.12 28.86 -8.88
C GLN A 428 -11.71 28.99 -9.47
N ASN A 429 -10.74 29.38 -8.64
CA ASN A 429 -9.33 29.55 -9.03
C ASN A 429 -8.45 28.36 -8.58
N ALA A 430 -9.04 27.29 -8.06
CA ALA A 430 -8.34 26.16 -7.45
C ALA A 430 -7.22 25.60 -8.33
N VAL A 431 -7.51 25.33 -9.61
CA VAL A 431 -6.53 24.77 -10.56
C VAL A 431 -5.33 25.70 -10.76
N ASN A 432 -5.57 27.01 -10.86
CA ASN A 432 -4.50 27.99 -11.01
C ASN A 432 -3.61 28.03 -9.77
N TYR A 433 -4.21 27.96 -8.57
CA TYR A 433 -3.46 27.88 -7.32
C TYR A 433 -2.66 26.58 -7.23
N PHE A 434 -3.21 25.45 -7.67
CA PHE A 434 -2.52 24.16 -7.61
C PHE A 434 -1.34 24.08 -8.59
N GLN A 435 -1.49 24.59 -9.82
CA GLN A 435 -0.44 24.55 -10.83
C GLN A 435 0.73 25.50 -10.53
N ASN A 436 0.42 26.71 -10.07
CA ASN A 436 1.41 27.79 -9.93
C ASN A 436 1.89 27.93 -8.48
N ASP A 437 0.97 28.20 -7.56
CA ASP A 437 1.31 28.65 -6.21
C ASP A 437 1.99 27.55 -5.37
N LEU A 438 1.51 26.31 -5.47
CA LEU A 438 2.06 25.17 -4.71
C LEU A 438 3.54 24.93 -5.08
N ARG A 439 3.83 24.79 -6.38
CA ARG A 439 5.19 24.53 -6.89
C ARG A 439 6.11 25.72 -6.64
N ASP A 440 5.64 26.94 -6.87
CA ASP A 440 6.45 28.14 -6.65
C ASP A 440 6.84 28.32 -5.19
N ASN A 441 5.89 28.08 -4.28
CA ASN A 441 6.17 28.16 -2.85
C ASN A 441 7.16 27.06 -2.40
N ALA A 442 7.03 25.85 -2.93
CA ALA A 442 7.98 24.76 -2.69
C ALA A 442 9.39 25.08 -3.23
N LYS A 443 9.50 25.60 -4.46
CA LYS A 443 10.77 26.04 -5.08
C LYS A 443 11.43 27.16 -4.27
N ARG A 444 10.64 28.03 -3.63
CA ARG A 444 11.12 29.09 -2.73
C ARG A 444 11.44 28.62 -1.31
N GLY A 445 11.33 27.33 -1.01
CA GLY A 445 11.68 26.76 0.30
C GLY A 445 10.59 26.87 1.36
N TYR A 446 9.32 26.91 0.93
CA TYR A 446 8.14 27.07 1.76
C TYR A 446 8.18 28.40 2.54
N LEU A 447 8.21 29.53 1.83
CA LEU A 447 8.18 30.86 2.43
C LEU A 447 6.78 31.22 2.95
N TYR A 448 5.74 30.71 2.28
CA TYR A 448 4.35 31.03 2.59
C TYR A 448 3.68 29.84 3.29
N TYR A 449 3.77 29.81 4.62
CA TYR A 449 3.18 28.78 5.47
C TYR A 449 2.53 29.39 6.71
N SER A 450 1.73 28.61 7.41
CA SER A 450 1.10 29.01 8.67
C SER A 450 1.68 28.18 9.82
N ASP A 451 2.29 28.85 10.81
CA ASP A 451 2.61 28.19 12.08
C ASP A 451 1.32 27.82 12.80
N ILE A 452 1.20 26.59 13.27
CA ILE A 452 0.07 26.08 14.03
C ILE A 452 0.58 25.55 15.37
N SER A 453 -0.06 26.01 16.44
CA SER A 453 0.06 25.46 17.79
C SER A 453 -1.27 24.78 18.15
N LEU A 454 -1.21 23.54 18.66
CA LEU A 454 -2.43 22.82 19.05
C LEU A 454 -2.60 22.86 20.57
N PRO A 455 -3.78 23.20 21.10
CA PRO A 455 -4.05 23.11 22.52
C PRO A 455 -3.93 21.65 23.00
N GLU A 456 -3.67 21.48 24.30
CA GLU A 456 -3.56 20.16 24.93
C GLU A 456 -4.80 19.29 24.75
#